data_AF-A0A3D2NP65-F1
#
_entry.id   AF-A0A3D2NP65-F1
#
_cell.length_a   1.000
_cell.length_b   1.000
_cell.length_c   1.000
_cell.angle_alpha   90.00
_cell.angle_beta   90.00
_cell.angle_gamma   90.00
#
_symmetry.space_group_name_H-M   'P 1'
#
loop_
_entity.id
_entity.type
_entity.pdbx_description
1 polymer ?
#
loop_
_entity_poly.entity_id
_entity_poly.type
_entity_poly.pdbx_seq_one_letter_code
_entity_poly.pdbx_strand_id
1 'polypeptide(L)' 'FDLYRGRGVEQGRKSLAFRVLLQDTQKTLTDSEIDPGIEGLIDTLQKNGAQIRGES' A
#
# COMPACT_ATOMS: atom_id res chain seq x y z
N PHE A 1 8.02 8.80 2.28
CA PHE A 1 7.39 7.79 3.15
C PHE A 1 7.36 8.39 4.54
N ASP A 2 6.28 8.17 5.27
CA ASP A 2 6.11 8.71 6.62
C ASP A 2 6.01 7.55 7.62
N LEU A 3 6.78 7.63 8.70
CA LEU A 3 6.75 6.66 9.79
C LEU A 3 5.95 7.26 10.94
N TYR A 4 4.75 6.71 11.21
CA TYR A 4 3.94 7.13 12.32
C TYR A 4 4.07 6.15 13.50
N ARG A 5 4.45 6.69 14.67
CA ARG A 5 4.43 6.02 15.97
C ARG A 5 3.65 6.92 16.94
N GLY A 6 2.46 6.51 17.38
CA GLY A 6 1.60 7.36 18.22
C GLY A 6 0.20 6.77 18.48
N ARG A 7 -0.63 7.48 19.25
CA ARG A 7 -2.00 7.09 19.62
C ARG A 7 -2.79 6.68 18.36
N GLY A 8 -3.24 5.43 18.29
CA GLY A 8 -3.95 4.86 17.14
C GLY A 8 -3.19 3.79 16.34
N VAL A 9 -1.97 3.43 16.76
CA VAL A 9 -1.26 2.22 16.29
C VAL A 9 -1.11 1.26 17.46
N GLU A 10 -1.43 -0.02 17.25
CA GLU A 10 -1.32 -1.07 18.28
C GLU A 10 0.09 -1.10 18.88
N GLN A 11 0.19 -1.36 20.19
CA GLN A 11 1.47 -1.42 20.88
C GLN A 11 2.37 -2.49 20.22
N GLY A 12 3.61 -2.12 19.88
CA GLY A 12 4.54 -2.99 19.15
C GLY A 12 4.43 -2.90 17.62
N ARG A 13 3.44 -2.19 17.06
CA ARG A 13 3.32 -1.95 15.62
C ARG A 13 3.82 -0.55 15.21
N LYS A 14 4.12 -0.40 13.92
CA LYS A 14 4.49 0.88 13.27
C LYS A 14 3.60 1.04 12.05
N SER A 15 3.11 2.25 11.81
CA SER A 15 2.37 2.57 10.59
C SER A 15 3.32 3.23 9.60
N LEU A 16 3.33 2.73 8.37
CA LEU A 16 4.16 3.25 7.27
C LEU A 16 3.25 3.74 6.15
N ALA A 17 3.45 4.97 5.69
CA ALA A 17 2.79 5.50 4.50
C ALA A 17 3.73 5.38 3.29
N PHE A 18 3.28 4.64 2.28
CA PHE A 18 3.99 4.48 1.01
C PHE A 18 3.35 5.35 -0.07
N ARG A 19 4.19 5.95 -0.92
CA ARG A 19 3.77 6.54 -2.19
C ARG A 19 4.23 5.59 -3.28
N VAL A 20 3.28 5.02 -4.03
CA VAL A 20 3.56 4.11 -5.14
C VAL A 20 3.25 4.87 -6.44
N LEU A 21 4.16 4.77 -7.42
CA LEU A 21 3.97 5.34 -8.75
C LEU A 21 3.88 4.18 -9.73
N LEU A 22 2.74 4.07 -10.43
CA LEU A 22 2.58 3.16 -11.56
C LEU A 22 2.50 4.00 -12.82
N GLN A 23 3.38 3.72 -13.77
CA GLN A 23 3.45 4.46 -15.03
C GLN A 23 3.81 3.51 -16.16
N ASP A 24 3.02 3.56 -17.23
CA ASP A 24 3.36 2.94 -18.51
C ASP A 24 4.07 3.97 -19.40
N THR A 25 5.02 3.48 -20.19
CA THR A 25 5.89 4.33 -21.06
C THR A 25 5.24 4.75 -22.37
N GLN A 26 4.10 4.17 -22.73
CA GLN A 26 3.46 4.32 -24.03
C GLN A 26 2.02 4.81 -23.93
N LYS A 27 1.35 4.60 -22.80
CA LYS A 27 -0.05 5.01 -22.61
C LYS A 27 -0.35 5.41 -21.17
N THR A 28 -1.47 6.13 -20.99
CA THR A 28 -2.06 6.32 -19.67
C THR A 28 -2.69 5.00 -19.22
N LEU A 29 -2.35 4.56 -18.01
CA LEU A 29 -2.93 3.37 -17.40
C LEU A 29 -4.38 3.64 -16.96
N THR A 30 -5.28 2.69 -17.20
CA THR A 30 -6.64 2.71 -16.63
C THR A 30 -6.65 2.06 -15.25
N ASP A 31 -7.68 2.36 -14.45
CA ASP A 31 -7.86 1.75 -13.12
C ASP A 31 -7.80 0.21 -13.20
N SER A 32 -8.49 -0.38 -14.18
CA SER A 32 -8.47 -1.82 -14.44
C SER A 32 -7.11 -2.43 -14.77
N GLU A 33 -6.13 -1.61 -15.18
CA GLU A 33 -4.74 -2.04 -15.41
C GLU A 33 -3.85 -1.85 -14.18
N ILE A 34 -4.23 -0.91 -13.29
CA ILE A 34 -3.53 -0.60 -12.04
C ILE A 34 -3.96 -1.57 -10.93
N ASP A 35 -5.26 -1.86 -10.83
CA ASP A 35 -5.86 -2.63 -9.74
C ASP A 35 -5.15 -3.98 -9.51
N PRO A 36 -4.86 -4.81 -10.53
CA PRO A 36 -4.18 -6.08 -10.31
C PRO A 36 -2.75 -5.90 -9.76
N GLY A 37 -2.07 -4.82 -10.15
CA GLY A 37 -0.74 -4.48 -9.64
C GLY A 37 -0.77 -4.05 -8.17
N ILE A 38 -1.79 -3.29 -7.78
CA ILE A 38 -2.02 -2.89 -6.39
C ILE A 38 -2.43 -4.10 -5.54
N GLU A 39 -3.33 -4.96 -6.01
CA GLU A 39 -3.74 -6.18 -5.32
C GLU A 39 -2.54 -7.11 -5.06
N GLY A 40 -1.68 -7.32 -6.07
CA GLY A 40 -0.46 -8.12 -5.91
C GLY A 40 0.53 -7.54 -4.90
N LEU A 41 0.64 -6.21 -4.83
CA LEU A 41 1.44 -5.52 -3.81
C LEU A 41 0.85 -5.75 -2.41
N ILE A 42 -0.47 -5.57 -2.25
CA ILE A 42 -1.17 -5.77 -0.98
C ILE A 42 -1.03 -7.23 -0.50
N ASP A 43 -1.27 -8.20 -1.38
CA ASP A 43 -1.13 -9.63 -1.08
C ASP A 43 0.30 -9.96 -0.62
N THR A 44 1.31 -9.43 -1.31
CA THR A 44 2.71 -9.59 -0.89
C THR A 44 2.97 -9.00 0.49
N LEU A 45 2.45 -7.80 0.78
CA LEU A 45 2.58 -7.16 2.08
C LEU A 45 1.89 -7.96 3.19
N GLN A 46 0.69 -8.47 2.94
CA GLN A 46 -0.07 -9.30 3.88
C GLN A 46 0.64 -10.63 4.18
N LYS A 47 1.20 -11.29 3.14
CA LYS A 47 2.04 -12.49 3.31
C LYS A 47 3.27 -12.25 4.18
N ASN A 48 3.76 -11.01 4.24
CA ASN A 48 4.87 -10.61 5.10
C ASN A 48 4.42 -10.03 6.47
N GLY A 49 3.15 -10.19 6.83
CA GLY A 49 2.61 -9.80 8.14
C GLY A 49 2.23 -8.32 8.26
N ALA A 50 2.15 -7.59 7.16
CA ALA A 50 1.62 -6.23 7.14
C ALA A 50 0.10 -6.21 6.99
N GLN A 51 -0.53 -5.13 7.43
CA GLN A 51 -1.98 -4.91 7.29
C GLN A 51 -2.22 -3.52 6.69
N ILE A 52 -3.10 -3.43 5.70
CA ILE A 52 -3.50 -2.15 5.11
C ILE A 52 -4.39 -1.39 6.08
N ARG A 53 -4.14 -0.09 6.20
CA ARG A 53 -4.89 0.82 7.07
C ARG A 53 -5.45 1.94 6.20
N GLY A 54 -6.76 1.98 5.98
CA GLY A 54 -7.42 3.10 5.30
C GLY A 54 -8.45 2.76 4.23
N GLU A 55 -8.75 1.49 3.95
CA GLU A 55 -9.87 1.14 3.07
C GLU A 55 -11.08 0.77 3.93
N SER A 56 -12.07 1.67 3.94
CA SER A 56 -13.42 1.48 4.48
C SER A 56 -14.40 2.11 3.52
#